data_AF-A0A9D5Q1E0-F1
#
_entry.id   AF-A0A9D5Q1E0-F1
#
_cell.length_a   1.000
_cell.length_b   1.000
_cell.length_c   1.000
_cell.angle_alpha   90.00
_cell.angle_beta   90.00
_cell.angle_gamma   90.00
#
_symmetry.space_group_name_H-M   'P 1'
#
loop_
_entity.id
_entity.type
_entity.pdbx_description
1 polymer ?
#
loop_
_entity_poly.entity_id
_entity_poly.type
_entity_poly.pdbx_seq_one_letter_code
_entity_poly.pdbx_strand_id
1 'polypeptide(L)'
;MWKAMTAELYLRPLHKNLRQCGRCAAGIYAEDQRMMTQVMINPAELSAETMMPKLVCFVCTGNTCRSPMAAAVFNQLAEENKLPMRAVSAGLYVNELSIADNAVRALEAAGIESTPANPYRSHIACNLSEHLAVQCERIVGISTAHAFELITRFPRLAGRIAAMPRDISDPYGGDLERYQQCLREITEGIREMFAL
;
A
#
# COMPACT_ATOMS: atom_id res chain seq x y z
N MET A 1 -11.65 -17.78 -34.97
CA MET A 1 -10.27 -17.44 -35.36
C MET A 1 -9.58 -16.76 -34.19
N TRP A 2 -8.84 -17.52 -33.38
CA TRP A 2 -8.04 -16.98 -32.27
C TRP A 2 -6.59 -16.91 -32.72
N LYS A 3 -5.92 -15.76 -32.53
CA LYS A 3 -4.48 -15.64 -32.75
C LYS A 3 -3.78 -15.86 -31.41
N ALA A 4 -2.86 -16.81 -31.37
CA ALA A 4 -1.92 -16.98 -30.27
C ALA A 4 -0.88 -15.85 -30.34
N MET A 5 -0.73 -15.07 -29.28
CA MET A 5 0.41 -14.16 -29.10
C MET A 5 1.28 -14.74 -27.99
N THR A 6 2.52 -15.07 -28.33
CA THR A 6 3.54 -15.56 -27.40
C THR A 6 4.17 -14.36 -26.70
N ALA A 7 3.94 -14.22 -25.39
CA ALA A 7 4.73 -13.32 -24.55
C ALA A 7 5.96 -14.08 -24.04
N GLU A 8 7.15 -13.71 -24.53
CA GLU A 8 8.42 -14.16 -23.97
C GLU A 8 8.59 -13.57 -22.56
N LEU A 9 8.39 -14.40 -21.54
CA LEU A 9 8.69 -14.05 -20.16
C LEU A 9 10.10 -14.52 -19.79
N TYR A 10 10.93 -13.52 -19.44
CA TYR A 10 12.25 -13.60 -18.85
C TYR A 10 12.41 -14.76 -17.84
N LEU A 11 13.20 -15.77 -18.21
CA LEU A 11 13.80 -16.71 -17.25
C LEU A 11 15.31 -16.46 -17.22
N ARG A 12 15.81 -15.85 -16.13
CA ARG A 12 17.25 -15.87 -15.80
C ARG A 12 17.61 -17.27 -15.27
N PRO A 13 18.61 -17.96 -15.82
CA PRO A 13 18.99 -19.28 -15.33
C PRO A 13 19.97 -19.15 -14.15
N LEU A 14 19.63 -19.78 -13.02
CA LEU A 14 20.62 -20.16 -12.00
C LEU A 14 20.77 -21.68 -12.04
N HIS A 15 21.77 -22.16 -12.79
CA HIS A 15 22.38 -23.46 -12.58
C HIS A 15 23.86 -23.28 -12.29
N LYS A 16 24.37 -23.99 -11.27
CA LYS A 16 25.64 -24.74 -11.32
C LYS A 16 25.92 -25.46 -10.00
N ASN A 17 25.95 -26.80 -10.06
CA ASN A 17 27.00 -27.70 -9.55
C ASN A 17 26.47 -29.14 -9.59
N LEU A 18 26.84 -29.92 -10.62
CA LEU A 18 27.87 -30.98 -10.58
C LEU A 18 27.47 -32.11 -9.60
N ARG A 19 27.34 -33.38 -10.00
CA ARG A 19 28.33 -34.21 -10.70
C ARG A 19 27.70 -35.44 -11.39
N GLN A 20 28.38 -35.88 -12.44
CA GLN A 20 28.24 -37.19 -13.09
C GLN A 20 28.38 -38.35 -12.11
N CYS A 21 27.51 -39.35 -12.22
CA CYS A 21 27.86 -40.75 -12.00
C CYS A 21 27.12 -41.60 -13.05
N GLY A 22 27.88 -42.42 -13.77
CA GLY A 22 27.39 -43.21 -14.90
C GLY A 22 26.80 -44.55 -14.49
N ARG A 23 25.88 -45.03 -15.35
CA ARG A 23 25.43 -46.42 -15.51
C ARG A 23 24.61 -47.04 -14.37
N CYS A 24 23.31 -46.77 -14.44
CA CYS A 24 22.23 -47.74 -14.30
C CYS A 24 21.18 -47.32 -15.36
N ALA A 25 21.25 -47.79 -16.60
CA ALA A 25 20.56 -49.00 -17.09
C ALA A 25 19.08 -49.06 -16.69
N ALA A 26 18.22 -48.74 -17.67
CA ALA A 26 16.80 -49.10 -17.80
C ALA A 26 15.85 -48.72 -16.64
N GLY A 27 14.99 -47.74 -16.92
CA GLY A 27 13.85 -47.39 -16.07
C GLY A 27 13.97 -45.99 -15.50
N ILE A 28 13.39 -45.03 -16.21
CA ILE A 28 12.73 -43.75 -15.84
C ILE A 28 12.87 -42.87 -17.11
N TYR A 29 12.29 -43.36 -18.21
CA TYR A 29 12.04 -42.60 -19.43
C TYR A 29 10.66 -43.01 -19.93
N ALA A 30 9.68 -42.71 -19.10
CA ALA A 30 8.27 -42.69 -19.43
C ALA A 30 7.64 -41.80 -18.35
N GLU A 31 6.75 -40.90 -18.76
CA GLU A 31 6.07 -39.90 -17.91
C GLU A 31 6.90 -38.65 -17.59
N ASP A 32 7.14 -37.79 -18.59
CA ASP A 32 6.79 -36.38 -18.38
C ASP A 32 6.66 -35.59 -19.71
N GLN A 33 5.84 -36.09 -20.63
CA GLN A 33 5.46 -35.35 -21.84
C GLN A 33 4.06 -34.72 -21.75
N ARG A 34 3.49 -34.60 -20.55
CA ARG A 34 2.18 -33.96 -20.37
C ARG A 34 2.13 -33.24 -19.04
N MET A 35 2.55 -31.99 -19.01
CA MET A 35 1.82 -30.90 -18.39
C MET A 35 2.48 -29.56 -18.76
N MET A 36 2.50 -29.27 -20.07
CA MET A 36 2.22 -27.89 -20.47
C MET A 36 0.74 -27.66 -20.17
N THR A 37 0.39 -27.44 -18.91
CA THR A 37 -0.89 -26.80 -18.59
C THR A 37 -0.79 -25.40 -19.18
N GLN A 38 -1.31 -25.25 -20.40
CA GLN A 38 -1.85 -23.98 -20.85
C GLN A 38 -2.85 -23.58 -19.78
N VAL A 39 -2.43 -22.71 -18.86
CA VAL A 39 -3.37 -21.97 -18.03
C VAL A 39 -4.13 -21.11 -19.03
N MET A 40 -5.31 -21.58 -19.45
CA MET A 40 -6.29 -20.76 -20.11
C MET A 40 -6.77 -19.77 -19.07
N ILE A 41 -6.04 -18.67 -18.90
CA ILE A 41 -6.51 -17.57 -18.07
C ILE A 41 -7.75 -17.03 -18.75
N ASN A 42 -8.90 -17.21 -18.12
CA ASN A 42 -10.15 -16.64 -18.60
C ASN A 42 -10.00 -15.11 -18.61
N PRO A 43 -10.26 -14.40 -19.72
CA PRO A 43 -10.25 -12.94 -19.74
C PRO A 43 -11.17 -12.31 -18.68
N ALA A 44 -12.23 -13.03 -18.27
CA ALA A 44 -13.11 -12.63 -17.17
C ALA A 44 -12.44 -12.77 -15.79
N GLU A 45 -11.53 -13.73 -15.58
CA GLU A 45 -10.76 -13.86 -14.32
C GLU A 45 -9.67 -12.79 -14.23
N LEU A 46 -9.07 -12.40 -15.36
CA LEU A 46 -8.18 -11.24 -15.45
C LEU A 46 -8.91 -9.92 -15.10
N SER A 47 -10.23 -9.86 -15.35
CA SER A 47 -11.08 -8.73 -14.95
C SER A 47 -11.55 -8.79 -13.50
N ALA A 48 -11.47 -9.95 -12.83
CA ALA A 48 -11.83 -10.09 -11.42
C ALA A 48 -10.70 -9.67 -10.47
N GLU A 49 -9.43 -9.83 -10.86
CA GLU A 49 -8.29 -9.17 -10.18
C GLU A 49 -8.41 -7.64 -10.18
N THR A 50 -9.24 -7.09 -11.08
CA THR A 50 -9.54 -5.65 -11.18
C THR A 50 -10.63 -5.18 -10.19
N MET A 51 -11.19 -6.06 -9.36
CA MET A 51 -12.34 -5.75 -8.48
C MET A 51 -12.04 -5.74 -6.97
N MET A 52 -10.78 -5.60 -6.57
CA MET A 52 -10.43 -5.23 -5.21
C MET A 52 -9.78 -3.84 -5.20
N PRO A 53 -10.25 -2.89 -4.36
CA PRO A 53 -9.64 -1.57 -4.28
C PRO A 53 -8.20 -1.70 -3.81
N LYS A 54 -7.28 -1.11 -4.58
CA LYS A 54 -5.85 -1.10 -4.27
C LYS A 54 -5.61 -0.39 -2.96
N LEU A 55 -4.74 -0.95 -2.12
CA LEU A 55 -4.52 -0.46 -0.77
C LEU A 55 -3.33 0.51 -0.71
N VAL A 56 -3.57 1.69 -0.16
CA VAL A 56 -2.53 2.68 0.19
C VAL A 56 -2.41 2.77 1.71
N CYS A 57 -1.20 2.71 2.26
CA CYS A 57 -0.99 2.90 3.70
C CYS A 57 -0.22 4.19 3.96
N PHE A 58 -0.82 5.14 4.66
CA PHE A 58 -0.14 6.33 5.16
C PHE A 58 0.51 6.05 6.51
N VAL A 59 1.76 6.49 6.69
CA VAL A 59 2.56 6.20 7.87
C VAL A 59 3.15 7.46 8.47
N CYS A 60 2.94 7.64 9.78
CA CYS A 60 3.63 8.64 10.59
C CYS A 60 4.27 7.97 11.81
N THR A 61 4.71 8.75 12.80
CA THR A 61 5.32 8.21 14.02
C THR A 61 4.30 7.43 14.86
N GLY A 62 3.30 8.11 15.42
CA GLY A 62 2.40 7.52 16.43
C GLY A 62 1.05 7.03 15.92
N ASN A 63 0.70 7.28 14.66
CA ASN A 63 -0.60 6.94 14.07
C ASN A 63 -1.82 7.53 14.79
N THR A 64 -1.67 8.72 15.39
CA THR A 64 -2.76 9.42 16.09
C THR A 64 -3.15 10.76 15.45
N CYS A 65 -2.26 11.37 14.65
CA CYS A 65 -2.48 12.70 14.07
C CYS A 65 -2.46 12.67 12.54
N ARG A 66 -1.25 12.73 11.96
CA ARG A 66 -1.02 12.90 10.52
C ARG A 66 -1.53 11.75 9.65
N SER A 67 -1.15 10.51 9.93
CA SER A 67 -1.51 9.38 9.07
C SER A 67 -3.00 9.02 9.10
N PRO A 68 -3.73 9.09 10.24
CA PRO A 68 -5.19 8.94 10.23
C PRO A 68 -5.89 10.03 9.43
N MET A 69 -5.47 11.30 9.57
CA MET A 69 -6.00 12.40 8.75
C MET A 69 -5.75 12.17 7.26
N ALA A 70 -4.55 11.72 6.87
CA ALA A 70 -4.22 11.42 5.49
C ALA A 70 -5.08 10.30 4.91
N ALA A 71 -5.30 9.22 5.66
CA ALA A 71 -6.20 8.15 5.22
C ALA A 71 -7.65 8.65 5.07
N ALA A 72 -8.13 9.48 5.99
CA ALA A 72 -9.47 10.03 5.94
C ALA A 72 -9.70 10.94 4.72
N VAL A 73 -8.75 11.85 4.46
CA VAL A 73 -8.75 12.73 3.28
C VAL A 73 -8.66 11.92 1.99
N PHE A 74 -7.75 10.94 1.94
CA PHE A 74 -7.58 10.13 0.74
C PHE A 74 -8.85 9.34 0.42
N ASN A 75 -9.49 8.72 1.40
CA ASN A 75 -10.71 7.94 1.19
C ASN A 75 -11.85 8.82 0.66
N GLN A 76 -12.02 10.02 1.21
CA GLN A 76 -12.99 11.01 0.72
C GLN A 76 -12.71 11.36 -0.75
N LEU A 77 -11.47 11.75 -1.08
CA LEU A 77 -11.09 12.13 -2.44
C LEU A 77 -11.17 10.95 -3.42
N ALA A 78 -10.84 9.74 -2.97
CA ALA A 78 -10.94 8.53 -3.77
C ALA A 78 -12.39 8.21 -4.13
N GLU A 79 -13.33 8.38 -3.20
CA GLU A 79 -14.76 8.23 -3.44
C GLU A 79 -15.27 9.29 -4.42
N GLU A 80 -14.96 10.57 -4.18
CA GLU A 80 -15.35 11.70 -5.03
C GLU A 80 -14.86 11.53 -6.48
N ASN A 81 -13.64 11.02 -6.66
CA ASN A 81 -13.00 10.83 -7.97
C ASN A 81 -13.14 9.40 -8.53
N LYS A 82 -13.89 8.53 -7.85
CA LYS A 82 -14.11 7.12 -8.26
C LYS A 82 -12.81 6.35 -8.51
N LEU A 83 -11.79 6.62 -7.68
CA LEU A 83 -10.52 5.91 -7.74
C LEU A 83 -10.72 4.48 -7.23
N PRO A 84 -10.18 3.44 -7.90
CA PRO A 84 -10.23 2.06 -7.43
C PRO A 84 -9.19 1.82 -6.32
N MET A 85 -9.13 2.71 -5.33
CA MET A 85 -8.14 2.71 -4.25
C MET A 85 -8.81 3.01 -2.92
N ARG A 86 -8.24 2.48 -1.84
CA ARG A 86 -8.61 2.82 -0.47
C ARG A 86 -7.36 3.02 0.38
N ALA A 87 -7.45 3.90 1.37
CA ALA A 87 -6.41 4.16 2.32
C ALA A 87 -6.67 3.53 3.69
N VAL A 88 -5.58 3.10 4.29
CA VAL A 88 -5.43 2.77 5.71
C VAL A 88 -4.27 3.58 6.28
N SER A 89 -4.11 3.58 7.60
CA SER A 89 -3.00 4.26 8.24
C SER A 89 -2.31 3.37 9.27
N ALA A 90 -1.02 3.63 9.49
CA ALA A 90 -0.21 2.96 10.50
C ALA A 90 0.84 3.91 11.09
N GLY A 91 1.56 3.43 12.10
CA GLY A 91 2.62 4.13 12.81
C GLY A 91 3.93 3.37 12.81
N LEU A 92 5.05 4.07 13.02
CA LEU A 92 6.35 3.46 13.24
C LEU A 92 6.59 3.12 14.72
N TYR A 93 5.96 3.87 15.62
CA TYR A 93 6.09 3.79 17.07
C TYR A 93 4.77 4.20 17.75
N VAL A 94 3.81 3.30 17.81
CA VAL A 94 2.50 3.56 18.42
C VAL A 94 2.53 3.37 19.94
N ASN A 95 2.17 4.44 20.66
CA ASN A 95 2.07 4.47 22.13
C ASN A 95 0.66 4.87 22.64
N GLU A 96 -0.16 5.41 21.76
CA GLU A 96 -1.54 5.84 22.01
C GLU A 96 -2.45 5.11 21.02
N LEU A 97 -3.68 4.81 21.41
CA LEU A 97 -4.58 4.00 20.58
C LEU A 97 -5.59 4.85 19.78
N SER A 98 -5.95 6.03 20.25
CA SER A 98 -6.98 6.85 19.62
C SER A 98 -6.40 7.90 18.68
N ILE A 99 -7.18 8.27 17.67
CA ILE A 99 -6.95 9.51 16.92
C ILE A 99 -7.03 10.71 17.88
N ALA A 100 -6.21 11.74 17.66
CA ALA A 100 -6.23 12.96 18.47
C ALA A 100 -7.53 13.75 18.26
N ASP A 101 -8.10 14.30 19.32
CA ASP A 101 -9.37 15.06 19.25
C ASP A 101 -9.29 16.24 18.27
N ASN A 102 -8.16 16.96 18.25
CA ASN A 102 -7.97 18.07 17.31
C ASN A 102 -7.85 17.58 15.85
N ALA A 103 -7.39 16.35 15.59
CA ALA A 103 -7.42 15.76 14.26
C ALA A 103 -8.86 15.45 13.81
N VAL A 104 -9.68 14.88 14.71
CA VAL A 104 -11.12 14.65 14.45
C VAL A 104 -11.83 15.97 14.14
N ARG A 105 -11.63 16.99 14.99
CA ARG A 105 -12.24 18.32 14.81
C ARG A 105 -11.78 19.01 13.53
N ALA A 106 -10.52 18.84 13.13
CA ALA A 106 -10.02 19.38 11.87
C ALA A 106 -10.69 18.71 10.66
N LEU A 107 -10.84 17.38 10.68
CA LEU A 107 -11.54 16.62 9.64
C LEU A 107 -13.01 17.05 9.50
N GLU A 108 -13.72 17.13 10.62
CA GLU A 108 -15.11 17.61 10.67
C GLU A 108 -15.24 19.03 10.12
N ALA A 109 -14.37 19.95 10.54
CA ALA A 109 -14.37 21.33 10.09
C ALA A 109 -14.08 21.45 8.58
N ALA A 110 -13.38 20.47 8.00
CA ALA A 110 -13.14 20.36 6.57
C ALA A 110 -14.28 19.66 5.80
N GLY A 111 -15.36 19.26 6.48
CA GLY A 111 -16.51 18.57 5.87
C GLY A 111 -16.26 17.10 5.57
N ILE A 112 -15.21 16.49 6.14
CA ILE A 112 -14.95 15.05 5.98
C ILE A 112 -15.80 14.31 6.99
N GLU A 113 -16.61 13.36 6.52
CA GLU A 113 -17.54 12.60 7.36
C GLU A 113 -16.99 11.23 7.72
N SER A 114 -17.19 10.82 8.97
CA SER A 114 -16.84 9.47 9.41
C SER A 114 -17.95 8.50 9.03
N THR A 115 -17.71 7.69 8.00
CA THR A 115 -18.66 6.69 7.47
C THR A 115 -18.11 5.28 7.65
N PRO A 116 -18.89 4.20 7.39
CA PRO A 116 -18.33 2.85 7.38
C PRO A 116 -17.19 2.64 6.36
N ALA A 117 -17.19 3.39 5.26
CA ALA A 117 -16.12 3.38 4.26
C ALA A 117 -14.93 4.28 4.64
N ASN A 118 -15.15 5.25 5.54
CA ASN A 118 -14.13 6.16 6.05
C ASN A 118 -14.18 6.30 7.60
N PRO A 119 -13.86 5.23 8.36
CA PRO A 119 -14.24 5.12 9.78
C PRO A 119 -13.21 5.76 10.73
N TYR A 120 -12.81 7.01 10.50
CA TYR A 120 -11.72 7.65 11.27
C TYR A 120 -12.07 7.91 12.74
N ARG A 121 -13.35 8.01 13.14
CA ARG A 121 -13.74 8.13 14.57
C ARG A 121 -13.51 6.86 15.37
N SER A 122 -13.65 5.69 14.72
CA SER A 122 -13.35 4.39 15.31
C SER A 122 -11.95 3.91 14.96
N HIS A 123 -11.07 4.84 14.55
CA HIS A 123 -9.67 4.54 14.26
C HIS A 123 -8.98 4.02 15.52
N ILE A 124 -8.24 2.92 15.37
CA ILE A 124 -7.36 2.38 16.39
C ILE A 124 -5.94 2.39 15.81
N ALA A 125 -5.06 3.13 16.46
CA ALA A 125 -3.69 3.27 16.05
C ALA A 125 -2.97 1.90 16.12
N CYS A 126 -2.15 1.62 15.11
CA CYS A 126 -1.41 0.37 15.03
C CYS A 126 -0.01 0.58 14.45
N ASN A 127 0.96 -0.23 14.91
CA ASN A 127 2.27 -0.24 14.28
C ASN A 127 2.16 -0.87 12.89
N LEU A 128 2.91 -0.35 11.92
CA LEU A 128 3.00 -0.95 10.60
C LEU A 128 3.63 -2.34 10.73
N SER A 129 2.83 -3.36 10.47
CA SER A 129 3.27 -4.75 10.42
C SER A 129 3.73 -5.12 9.01
N GLU A 130 4.60 -6.11 8.91
CA GLU A 130 4.99 -6.66 7.60
C GLU A 130 3.77 -7.21 6.84
N HIS A 131 2.82 -7.84 7.55
CA HIS A 131 1.57 -8.34 6.97
C HIS A 131 0.74 -7.24 6.30
N LEU A 132 0.58 -6.09 6.96
CA LEU A 132 -0.11 -4.95 6.36
C LEU A 132 0.70 -4.36 5.19
N ALA A 133 2.01 -4.22 5.37
CA ALA A 133 2.89 -3.61 4.37
C ALA A 133 2.89 -4.38 3.03
N VAL A 134 2.90 -5.72 3.05
CA VAL A 134 2.91 -6.53 1.81
C VAL A 134 1.60 -6.46 1.03
N GLN A 135 0.48 -6.17 1.70
CA GLN A 135 -0.84 -6.00 1.08
C GLN A 135 -1.00 -4.63 0.40
N CYS A 136 -0.14 -3.67 0.74
CA CYS A 136 -0.22 -2.32 0.19
C CYS A 136 0.42 -2.27 -1.20
N GLU A 137 -0.28 -1.63 -2.13
CA GLU A 137 0.28 -1.23 -3.43
C GLU A 137 1.28 -0.08 -3.24
N ARG A 138 0.99 0.82 -2.30
CA ARG A 138 1.86 1.94 -1.94
C ARG A 138 1.86 2.17 -0.43
N ILE A 139 3.04 2.43 0.11
CA ILE A 139 3.24 2.83 1.51
C ILE A 139 3.80 4.25 1.48
N VAL A 140 3.09 5.20 2.06
CA VAL A 140 3.42 6.62 2.00
C VAL A 140 3.86 7.10 3.37
N GLY A 141 5.15 7.42 3.52
CA GLY A 141 5.65 8.15 4.67
C GLY A 141 5.18 9.60 4.62
N ILE A 142 4.65 10.12 5.73
CA ILE A 142 4.14 11.50 5.79
C ILE A 142 5.23 12.57 5.64
N SER A 143 6.50 12.16 5.74
CA SER A 143 7.66 12.98 5.41
C SER A 143 8.77 12.10 4.83
N THR A 144 9.79 12.73 4.27
CA THR A 144 10.99 12.08 3.73
C THR A 144 11.69 11.24 4.80
N ALA A 145 11.75 11.74 6.04
CA ALA A 145 12.31 10.98 7.16
C ALA A 145 11.54 9.68 7.45
N HIS A 146 10.20 9.73 7.41
CA HIS A 146 9.38 8.52 7.58
C HIS A 146 9.58 7.54 6.43
N ALA A 147 9.65 8.02 5.19
CA ALA A 147 9.89 7.17 4.02
C ALA A 147 11.28 6.50 4.10
N PHE A 148 12.31 7.24 4.51
CA PHE A 148 13.65 6.69 4.70
C PHE A 148 13.69 5.59 5.78
N GLU A 149 13.02 5.83 6.90
CA GLU A 149 12.91 4.83 7.96
C GLU A 149 12.14 3.59 7.49
N LEU A 150 11.05 3.78 6.75
CA LEU A 150 10.29 2.69 6.13
C LEU A 150 11.17 1.85 5.19
N ILE A 151 11.98 2.49 4.35
CA ILE A 151 12.92 1.79 3.45
C ILE A 151 13.93 0.97 4.26
N THR A 152 14.41 1.53 5.38
CA THR A 152 15.35 0.85 6.28
C THR A 152 14.71 -0.37 6.95
N ARG A 153 13.45 -0.26 7.40
CA ARG A 153 12.72 -1.34 8.07
C ARG A 153 12.20 -2.41 7.10
N PHE A 154 11.81 -2.02 5.89
CA PHE A 154 11.18 -2.88 4.88
C PHE A 154 11.90 -2.79 3.51
N PRO A 155 13.19 -3.16 3.43
CA PRO A 155 14.00 -2.96 2.22
C PRO A 155 13.45 -3.71 0.99
N ARG A 156 12.79 -4.85 1.19
CA ARG A 156 12.13 -5.61 0.12
C ARG A 156 10.96 -4.86 -0.53
N LEU A 157 10.40 -3.87 0.17
CA LEU A 157 9.25 -3.08 -0.28
C LEU A 157 9.64 -1.68 -0.75
N ALA A 158 10.95 -1.37 -0.87
CA ALA A 158 11.44 -0.04 -1.23
C ALA A 158 10.78 0.54 -2.50
N GLY A 159 10.52 -0.29 -3.52
CA GLY A 159 9.85 0.15 -4.75
C GLY A 159 8.36 0.53 -4.59
N ARG A 160 7.74 0.23 -3.45
CA ARG A 160 6.37 0.62 -3.09
C ARG A 160 6.32 1.74 -2.06
N ILE A 161 7.46 2.12 -1.50
CA ILE A 161 7.54 3.16 -0.48
C ILE A 161 7.78 4.51 -1.15
N ALA A 162 6.98 5.50 -0.79
CA ALA A 162 7.12 6.87 -1.23
C ALA A 162 7.03 7.83 -0.02
N ALA A 163 7.58 9.02 -0.17
CA ALA A 163 7.29 10.14 0.73
C ALA A 163 6.14 10.96 0.14
N MET A 164 5.39 11.66 0.99
CA MET A 164 4.54 12.78 0.55
C MET A 164 5.37 13.77 -0.29
N PRO A 165 4.77 14.50 -1.26
CA PRO A 165 5.52 15.41 -2.13
C PRO A 165 6.24 16.53 -1.35
N ARG A 166 5.69 16.86 -0.18
CA ARG A 166 6.27 17.76 0.81
C ARG A 166 6.19 17.12 2.19
N ASP A 167 7.15 17.45 3.04
CA ASP A 167 7.14 17.03 4.44
C ASP A 167 5.98 17.71 5.17
N ILE A 168 5.07 16.91 5.72
CA ILE A 168 3.89 17.41 6.43
C ILE A 168 4.29 17.78 7.87
N SER A 169 3.97 19.02 8.25
CA SER A 169 4.22 19.56 9.60
C SER A 169 3.56 18.71 10.68
N ASP A 170 4.26 18.49 11.80
CA ASP A 170 3.72 17.69 12.91
C ASP A 170 2.86 18.54 13.86
N PRO A 171 1.54 18.28 13.97
CA PRO A 171 0.66 19.08 14.81
C PRO A 171 0.58 18.56 16.25
N TYR A 172 1.32 17.49 16.61
CA TYR A 172 1.22 16.84 17.92
C TYR A 172 1.38 17.85 19.08
N GLY A 173 0.46 17.79 20.06
CA GLY A 173 0.40 18.74 21.19
C GLY A 173 -0.01 20.18 20.83
N GLY A 174 -0.33 20.46 19.57
CA GLY A 174 -0.78 21.78 19.10
C GLY A 174 -2.28 22.04 19.28
N ASP A 175 -2.66 23.29 19.01
CA ASP A 175 -4.06 23.74 18.96
C ASP A 175 -4.76 23.31 17.65
N LEU A 176 -6.08 23.55 17.58
CA LEU A 176 -6.88 23.18 16.41
C LEU A 176 -6.36 23.82 15.11
N GLU A 177 -5.85 25.05 15.16
CA GLU A 177 -5.35 25.77 13.97
C GLU A 177 -4.15 25.05 13.36
N ARG A 178 -3.21 24.56 14.19
CA ARG A 178 -2.09 23.72 13.73
C ARG A 178 -2.56 22.43 13.06
N TYR A 179 -3.59 21.78 13.62
CA TYR A 179 -4.17 20.57 12.99
C TYR A 179 -4.84 20.89 11.66
N GLN A 180 -5.55 22.02 11.56
CA GLN A 180 -6.17 22.47 10.30
C GLN A 180 -5.11 22.82 9.25
N GLN A 181 -4.00 23.44 9.64
CA GLN A 181 -2.87 23.70 8.74
C GLN A 181 -2.24 22.39 8.25
N CYS A 182 -1.97 21.46 9.16
CA CYS A 182 -1.49 20.12 8.82
C CYS A 182 -2.44 19.41 7.84
N LEU A 183 -3.76 19.49 8.07
CA LEU A 183 -4.76 18.90 7.19
C LEU A 183 -4.76 19.52 5.78
N ARG A 184 -4.53 20.84 5.66
CA ARG A 184 -4.37 21.51 4.36
C ARG A 184 -3.15 20.97 3.61
N GLU A 185 -2.00 20.87 4.28
CA GLU A 185 -0.78 20.31 3.68
C GLU A 185 -0.98 18.86 3.21
N ILE A 186 -1.66 18.05 4.02
CA ILE A 186 -2.03 16.67 3.67
C ILE A 186 -2.91 16.65 2.41
N THR A 187 -3.93 17.48 2.37
CA THR A 187 -4.90 17.52 1.26
C THR A 187 -4.23 17.93 -0.04
N GLU A 188 -3.41 18.98 -0.02
CA GLU A 188 -2.62 19.41 -1.17
C GLU A 188 -1.63 18.33 -1.63
N GLY A 189 -0.92 17.72 -0.69
CA GLY A 189 0.05 16.66 -1.02
C GLY A 189 -0.60 15.40 -1.59
N ILE A 190 -1.81 15.04 -1.13
CA ILE A 190 -2.57 13.92 -1.71
C ILE A 190 -3.02 14.27 -3.13
N ARG A 191 -3.57 15.47 -3.36
CA ARG A 191 -3.99 15.90 -4.70
C ARG A 191 -2.82 15.89 -5.68
N GLU A 192 -1.67 16.41 -5.27
CA GLU A 192 -0.44 16.40 -6.07
C GLU A 192 0.05 14.97 -6.37
N MET A 193 0.15 14.11 -5.35
CA MET A 193 0.66 12.75 -5.50
C MET A 193 -0.23 11.84 -6.38
N PHE A 194 -1.55 12.05 -6.34
CA PHE A 194 -2.53 11.19 -7.02
C PHE A 194 -3.21 11.87 -8.22
N ALA A 195 -2.79 13.08 -8.59
CA ALA A 195 -3.31 13.88 -9.70
C ALA A 195 -4.84 14.08 -9.64
N LEU A 196 -5.32 14.56 -8.48
CA LEU A 196 -6.75 14.82 -8.18
C LEU A 196 -7.07 16.31 -8.15
#